data_AF-A0A2M8NLV9-F1
#
_entry.id   AF-A0A2M8NLV9-F1
#
_cell.length_a   1.000
_cell.length_b   1.000
_cell.length_c   1.000
_cell.angle_alpha   90.00
_cell.angle_beta   90.00
_cell.angle_gamma   90.00
#
_symmetry.space_group_name_H-M   'P 1'
#
loop_
_entity.id
_entity.type
_entity.pdbx_description
1 polymer ?
#
loop_
_entity_poly.entity_id
_entity_poly.type
_entity_poly.pdbx_seq_one_letter_code
_entity_poly.pdbx_strand_id
1 'polypeptide(L)'
;MAARALSNKTTQSSVYGVQLRRFGLYATVTLFTILLLMLFLTPFAYSVLTSVKDKQQITDSAFGTILPVDRVRFEYEGNLYDVYNVPMPDGSVRELALVQPGRRSSEFIDPENPEERITWEGSWRTLSAVEEFAPRWGNFAEAWQQVNFPLLARNTIAIAAFGVIGTLMSSICVAYAFA
;
A
#
# COMPACT_ATOMS: atom_id res chain seq x y z
N MET A 1 59.63 43.10 12.05
CA MET A 1 59.03 41.80 12.43
C MET A 1 58.24 41.28 11.24
N ALA A 2 58.76 40.31 10.50
CA ALA A 2 58.03 39.65 9.41
C ALA A 2 57.66 38.23 9.87
N ALA A 3 56.36 37.96 10.04
CA ALA A 3 55.85 36.65 10.38
C ALA A 3 55.95 35.73 9.15
N ARG A 4 56.82 34.72 9.24
CA ARG A 4 57.02 33.72 8.20
C ARG A 4 55.86 32.71 8.28
N ALA A 5 54.95 32.76 7.31
CA ALA A 5 53.79 31.87 7.25
C ALA A 5 54.25 30.41 7.11
N LEU A 6 53.88 29.56 8.07
CA LEU A 6 54.07 28.12 8.01
C LEU A 6 53.04 27.53 7.03
N SER A 7 53.50 27.17 5.83
CA SER A 7 52.73 26.43 4.84
C SER A 7 52.52 24.99 5.34
N ASN A 8 51.38 24.73 5.95
CA ASN A 8 51.05 23.41 6.47
C ASN A 8 50.57 22.49 5.33
N LYS A 9 51.49 21.92 4.56
CA LYS A 9 51.19 20.83 3.63
C LYS A 9 50.91 19.57 4.45
N THR A 10 49.65 19.29 4.75
CA THR A 10 49.19 18.01 5.29
C THR A 10 49.63 16.87 4.37
N THR A 11 50.61 16.09 4.83
CA THR A 11 51.12 14.88 4.17
C THR A 11 50.08 13.76 4.27
N GLN A 12 49.04 13.81 3.44
CA GLN A 12 48.14 12.68 3.22
C GLN A 12 48.97 11.57 2.57
N SER A 13 49.23 10.47 3.30
CA SER A 13 50.06 9.39 2.77
C SER A 13 49.35 8.69 1.59
N SER A 14 50.11 8.45 0.51
CA SER A 14 49.66 7.93 -0.80
C SER A 14 48.66 6.75 -0.72
N VAL A 15 48.83 5.89 0.29
CA VAL A 15 48.00 4.70 0.52
C VAL A 15 46.55 5.06 0.85
N TYR A 16 46.29 6.14 1.60
CA TYR A 16 44.93 6.57 1.95
C TYR A 16 44.16 7.06 0.74
N GLY A 17 44.82 7.71 -0.23
CA GLY A 17 44.16 8.18 -1.46
C GLY A 17 43.68 7.02 -2.36
N VAL A 18 44.44 5.92 -2.42
CA VAL A 18 44.07 4.72 -3.19
C VAL A 18 42.93 3.96 -2.50
N GLN A 19 42.99 3.83 -1.17
CA GLN A 19 41.93 3.18 -0.40
C GLN A 19 40.62 3.98 -0.45
N LEU A 20 40.69 5.31 -0.33
CA LEU A 20 39.52 6.18 -0.42
C LEU A 20 38.86 6.13 -1.81
N ARG A 21 39.65 6.05 -2.89
CA ARG A 21 39.14 5.85 -4.25
C ARG A 21 38.43 4.51 -4.44
N ARG A 22 39.01 3.42 -3.91
CA ARG A 22 38.40 2.08 -3.96
C ARG A 22 37.10 2.04 -3.14
N PHE A 23 37.11 2.59 -1.93
CA PHE A 23 35.93 2.73 -1.10
C PHE A 23 34.84 3.55 -1.81
N GLY A 24 35.19 4.70 -2.38
CA GLY A 24 34.27 5.53 -3.16
C GLY A 24 33.63 4.77 -4.31
N LEU A 25 34.42 4.03 -5.10
CA LEU A 25 33.90 3.20 -6.20
C LEU A 25 32.92 2.13 -5.71
N TYR A 26 33.28 1.35 -4.69
CA TYR A 26 32.38 0.34 -4.14
C TYR A 26 31.12 0.95 -3.54
N ALA A 27 31.24 2.07 -2.83
CA ALA A 27 30.11 2.80 -2.25
C ALA A 27 29.17 3.31 -3.34
N THR A 28 29.69 3.88 -4.43
CA THR A 28 28.86 4.34 -5.57
C THR A 28 28.13 3.18 -6.25
N VAL A 29 28.83 2.07 -6.53
CA VAL A 29 28.20 0.89 -7.14
C VAL A 29 27.14 0.28 -6.23
N THR A 30 27.43 0.18 -4.93
CA THR A 30 26.49 -0.36 -3.93
C THR A 30 25.27 0.54 -3.80
N LEU A 31 25.46 1.86 -3.69
CA LEU A 31 24.36 2.83 -3.62
C LEU A 31 23.48 2.76 -4.87
N PHE A 32 24.10 2.73 -6.05
CA PHE A 32 23.39 2.62 -7.32
C PHE A 32 22.58 1.32 -7.40
N THR A 33 23.17 0.21 -6.98
CA THR A 33 22.50 -1.10 -6.92
C THR A 33 21.31 -1.07 -5.95
N ILE A 34 21.47 -0.47 -4.76
CA ILE A 34 20.38 -0.30 -3.79
C ILE A 34 19.26 0.56 -4.38
N LEU A 35 19.59 1.63 -5.11
CA LEU A 35 18.61 2.51 -5.72
C LEU A 35 17.78 1.77 -6.79
N LEU A 36 18.45 0.99 -7.64
CA LEU A 36 17.78 0.10 -8.60
C LEU A 36 16.92 -0.96 -7.91
N LEU A 37 17.41 -1.56 -6.81
CA LEU A 37 16.66 -2.54 -6.03
C LEU A 37 15.39 -1.92 -5.42
N MET A 38 15.50 -0.71 -4.85
CA MET A 38 14.36 0.02 -4.29
C MET A 38 13.33 0.33 -5.38
N LEU A 39 13.78 0.79 -6.55
CA LEU A 39 12.90 1.03 -7.69
C LEU A 39 12.20 -0.27 -8.12
N PHE A 40 12.93 -1.37 -8.21
CA PHE A 40 12.40 -2.69 -8.54
C PHE A 40 11.39 -3.21 -7.50
N LEU A 41 11.59 -2.91 -6.21
CA LEU A 41 10.70 -3.33 -5.12
C LEU A 41 9.48 -2.42 -4.91
N THR A 42 9.41 -1.26 -5.56
CA THR A 42 8.24 -0.35 -5.49
C THR A 42 6.90 -1.06 -5.72
N PRO A 43 6.69 -1.86 -6.80
CA PRO A 43 5.43 -2.57 -7.00
C PRO A 43 5.09 -3.55 -5.87
N PHE A 44 6.10 -4.17 -5.25
CA PHE A 44 5.89 -5.05 -4.11
C PHE A 44 5.46 -4.27 -2.87
N ALA A 45 6.13 -3.15 -2.57
CA ALA A 45 5.74 -2.27 -1.47
C ALA A 45 4.29 -1.75 -1.64
N TYR A 46 3.91 -1.35 -2.85
CA TYR A 46 2.54 -0.96 -3.16
C TYR A 46 1.54 -2.10 -2.92
N SER A 47 1.89 -3.31 -3.34
CA SER A 47 1.05 -4.51 -3.15
C SER A 47 0.85 -4.88 -1.68
N VAL A 48 1.89 -4.74 -0.86
CA VAL A 48 1.79 -4.98 0.60
C VAL A 48 0.84 -3.96 1.24
N LEU A 49 0.98 -2.68 0.90
CA LEU A 49 0.12 -1.62 1.44
C LEU A 49 -1.35 -1.77 1.01
N THR A 50 -1.60 -2.26 -0.20
CA THR A 50 -2.97 -2.46 -0.70
C THR A 50 -3.57 -3.81 -0.31
N SER A 51 -2.77 -4.80 0.10
CA SER A 51 -3.26 -6.13 0.48
C SER A 51 -4.25 -6.15 1.65
N VAL A 52 -4.17 -5.15 2.53
CA VAL A 52 -5.07 -4.98 3.69
C VAL A 52 -6.30 -4.11 3.37
N LYS A 53 -6.40 -3.61 2.13
CA LYS A 53 -7.56 -2.86 1.62
C LYS A 53 -8.48 -3.80 0.86
N ASP A 54 -9.78 -3.57 0.97
CA ASP A 54 -10.77 -4.26 0.14
C ASP A 54 -10.96 -3.59 -1.23
N LYS A 55 -11.48 -4.30 -2.23
CA LYS A 55 -11.74 -3.78 -3.58
C LYS A 55 -12.63 -2.55 -3.56
N GLN A 56 -13.67 -2.55 -2.73
CA GLN A 56 -14.57 -1.40 -2.54
C GLN A 56 -13.82 -0.21 -1.92
N GLN A 57 -12.96 -0.44 -0.92
CA GLN A 57 -12.11 0.60 -0.35
C GLN A 57 -11.10 1.15 -1.38
N ILE A 58 -10.57 0.32 -2.29
CA ILE A 58 -9.66 0.79 -3.34
C ILE A 58 -10.40 1.68 -4.37
N THR A 59 -11.62 1.31 -4.74
CA THR A 59 -12.44 2.13 -5.66
C THR A 59 -12.96 3.41 -5.00
N ASP A 60 -13.34 3.33 -3.72
CA ASP A 60 -13.90 4.46 -2.98
C ASP A 60 -12.81 5.45 -2.55
N SER A 61 -11.59 4.97 -2.27
CA SER A 61 -10.40 5.80 -2.00
C SER A 61 -9.62 6.19 -3.25
N ALA A 62 -10.15 5.99 -4.47
CA ALA A 62 -9.43 6.32 -5.72
C ALA A 62 -8.98 7.80 -5.81
N PHE A 63 -9.62 8.69 -5.04
CA PHE A 63 -9.23 10.10 -4.87
C PHE A 63 -9.02 10.50 -3.40
N GLY A 64 -8.87 9.53 -2.48
CA GLY A 64 -8.94 9.73 -1.02
C GLY A 64 -7.76 9.19 -0.20
N THR A 65 -7.99 9.01 1.11
CA THR A 65 -7.01 8.70 2.16
C THR A 65 -6.16 7.45 1.85
N ILE A 66 -4.85 7.50 2.12
CA ILE A 66 -3.93 6.36 1.92
C ILE A 66 -4.19 5.19 2.89
N LEU A 67 -4.95 5.41 3.96
CA LEU A 67 -5.26 4.44 4.99
C LEU A 67 -6.40 3.49 4.55
N PRO A 68 -6.49 2.26 5.11
CA PRO A 68 -7.63 1.39 4.95
C PRO A 68 -8.82 1.93 5.76
N VAL A 69 -9.71 2.63 5.09
CA VAL A 69 -10.91 3.23 5.70
C VAL A 69 -12.17 2.77 4.97
N ASP A 70 -13.27 2.69 5.70
CA ASP A 70 -14.60 2.38 5.18
C ASP A 70 -15.55 3.56 5.45
N ARG A 71 -16.61 3.71 4.66
CA ARG A 71 -17.58 4.78 4.88
C ARG A 71 -18.57 4.36 5.96
N VAL A 72 -18.79 5.24 6.93
CA VAL A 72 -19.84 5.01 7.93
C VAL A 72 -21.19 5.09 7.24
N ARG A 73 -21.99 4.04 7.39
CA ARG A 73 -23.36 3.95 6.86
C ARG A 73 -24.35 3.89 8.00
N PHE A 74 -25.46 4.61 7.85
CA PHE A 74 -26.57 4.61 8.79
C PHE A 74 -27.79 3.92 8.16
N GLU A 75 -28.43 3.03 8.91
CA GLU A 75 -29.64 2.34 8.45
C GLU A 75 -30.88 3.13 8.86
N TYR A 76 -31.67 3.55 7.87
CA TYR A 76 -32.92 4.26 8.08
C TYR A 76 -34.01 3.71 7.15
N GLU A 77 -35.18 3.40 7.71
CA GLU A 77 -36.31 2.80 6.97
C GLU A 77 -35.94 1.54 6.15
N GLY A 78 -34.96 0.76 6.63
CA GLY A 78 -34.47 -0.46 5.97
C GLY A 78 -33.52 -0.22 4.78
N ASN A 79 -33.08 1.03 4.56
CA ASN A 79 -32.07 1.39 3.57
C ASN A 79 -30.79 1.91 4.26
N LEU A 80 -29.63 1.60 3.67
CA LEU A 80 -28.33 2.09 4.14
C LEU A 80 -27.95 3.38 3.42
N TYR A 81 -27.65 4.42 4.20
CA TYR A 81 -27.26 5.74 3.70
C TYR A 81 -25.85 6.10 4.16
N ASP A 82 -25.03 6.64 3.26
CA ASP A 82 -23.67 7.11 3.58
C ASP A 82 -23.74 8.40 4.43
N VAL A 83 -22.90 8.47 5.47
CA VAL A 83 -22.81 9.62 6.37
C VAL A 83 -21.74 10.60 5.87
N TYR A 84 -22.04 11.89 5.90
CA TYR A 84 -21.18 12.98 5.44
C TYR A 84 -20.96 14.04 6.52
N ASN A 85 -19.81 14.68 6.46
CA ASN A 85 -19.51 15.89 7.23
C ASN A 85 -20.14 17.10 6.55
N VAL A 86 -21.24 17.60 7.10
CA VAL A 86 -22.00 18.73 6.54
C VAL A 86 -21.67 20.01 7.31
N PRO A 87 -21.12 21.05 6.65
CA PRO A 87 -20.92 22.35 7.28
C PRO A 87 -22.25 23.08 7.40
N MET A 88 -22.58 23.46 8.63
CA MET A 88 -23.79 24.20 8.98
C MET A 88 -23.58 25.72 8.86
N PRO A 89 -24.67 26.50 8.75
CA PRO A 89 -24.58 27.97 8.67
C PRO A 89 -23.94 28.63 9.90
N ASP A 90 -23.95 27.94 11.05
CA ASP A 90 -23.33 28.37 12.31
C ASP A 90 -21.79 28.13 12.35
N GLY A 91 -21.23 27.53 11.30
CA GLY A 91 -19.81 27.16 11.22
C GLY A 91 -19.45 25.83 11.89
N SER A 92 -20.42 25.13 12.50
CA SER A 92 -20.24 23.77 13.00
C SER A 92 -20.24 22.75 11.85
N VAL A 93 -19.56 21.62 12.05
CA VAL A 93 -19.62 20.47 11.14
C VAL A 93 -20.40 19.39 11.87
N ARG A 94 -21.43 18.83 11.21
CA ARG A 94 -22.23 17.73 11.76
C ARG A 94 -22.18 16.54 10.83
N GLU A 95 -22.24 15.35 11.42
CA GLU A 95 -22.29 14.08 10.69
C GLU A 95 -23.74 13.78 10.34
N LEU A 96 -24.10 13.82 9.05
CA LEU A 96 -25.46 13.57 8.61
C LEU A 96 -25.53 12.51 7.52
N ALA A 97 -26.53 11.64 7.58
CA ALA A 97 -26.80 10.61 6.59
C ALA A 97 -27.54 11.20 5.38
N LEU A 98 -27.03 10.97 4.16
CA LEU A 98 -27.62 11.48 2.92
C LEU A 98 -28.78 10.60 2.47
N VAL A 99 -30.02 11.07 2.62
CA VAL A 99 -31.23 10.30 2.25
C VAL A 99 -31.65 10.58 0.81
N GLN A 100 -31.71 11.86 0.43
CA GLN A 100 -32.10 12.24 -0.92
C GLN A 100 -31.02 13.11 -1.58
N PRO A 101 -30.24 12.55 -2.53
CA PRO A 101 -29.23 13.31 -3.25
C PRO A 101 -29.87 14.22 -4.28
N GLY A 102 -29.66 15.53 -4.15
CA GLY A 102 -30.06 16.50 -5.17
C GLY A 102 -28.89 17.27 -5.77
N ARG A 103 -29.18 18.06 -6.81
CA ARG A 103 -28.17 18.86 -7.54
C ARG A 103 -27.86 20.20 -6.88
N ARG A 104 -28.84 20.78 -6.17
CA ARG A 104 -28.77 22.12 -5.55
C ARG A 104 -29.13 22.10 -4.07
N SER A 105 -30.01 21.20 -3.67
CA SER A 105 -30.32 20.89 -2.28
C SER A 105 -30.27 19.37 -2.13
N SER A 106 -29.87 18.88 -0.97
CA SER A 106 -29.94 17.46 -0.61
C SER A 106 -30.58 17.33 0.76
N GLU A 107 -31.33 16.25 0.97
CA GLU A 107 -31.96 15.95 2.26
C GLU A 107 -31.07 15.01 3.06
N PHE A 108 -30.82 15.40 4.30
CA PHE A 108 -30.02 14.66 5.25
C PHE A 108 -30.85 14.31 6.49
N ILE A 109 -30.48 13.24 7.17
CA ILE A 109 -31.00 12.85 8.49
C ILE A 109 -29.85 12.83 9.47
N ASP A 110 -30.10 13.30 10.69
CA ASP A 110 -29.14 13.20 11.79
C ASP A 110 -29.17 11.78 12.37
N PRO A 111 -28.03 11.03 12.39
CA PRO A 111 -27.95 9.74 13.05
C PRO A 111 -28.26 9.78 14.55
N GLU A 112 -28.03 10.93 15.21
CA GLU A 112 -28.35 11.12 16.64
C GLU A 112 -29.84 11.45 16.86
N ASN A 113 -30.51 12.03 15.86
CA ASN A 113 -31.94 12.39 15.90
C ASN A 113 -32.65 12.02 14.58
N PRO A 114 -33.08 10.75 14.41
CA PRO A 114 -33.58 10.24 13.12
C PRO A 114 -34.91 10.84 12.63
N GLU A 115 -35.61 11.61 13.47
CA GLU A 115 -36.90 12.20 13.15
C GLU A 115 -36.80 13.56 12.43
N GLU A 116 -35.62 14.20 12.47
CA GLU A 116 -35.42 15.52 11.85
C GLU A 116 -34.77 15.39 10.47
N ARG A 117 -35.50 15.84 9.44
CA ARG A 117 -34.95 15.96 8.08
C ARG A 117 -34.38 17.36 7.88
N ILE A 118 -33.09 17.41 7.58
CA ILE A 118 -32.36 18.66 7.35
C ILE A 118 -32.14 18.82 5.85
N THR A 119 -32.72 19.86 5.27
CA THR A 119 -32.43 20.25 3.88
C THR A 119 -31.19 21.13 3.86
N TRP A 120 -30.12 20.63 3.23
CA TRP A 120 -28.89 21.40 3.06
C TRP A 120 -28.76 21.86 1.60
N GLU A 121 -28.52 23.16 1.41
CA GLU A 121 -28.31 23.76 0.10
C GLU A 121 -26.83 23.67 -0.30
N GLY A 122 -26.56 22.95 -1.38
CA GLY A 122 -25.23 22.75 -1.92
C GLY A 122 -25.09 21.44 -2.69
N SER A 123 -23.90 21.21 -3.22
CA SER A 123 -23.56 19.94 -3.90
C SER A 123 -23.03 18.95 -2.87
N TRP A 124 -23.79 17.91 -2.55
CA TRP A 124 -23.34 16.86 -1.62
C TRP A 124 -22.02 16.20 -2.05
N ARG A 125 -21.68 16.21 -3.34
CA ARG A 125 -20.42 15.66 -3.88
C ARG A 125 -19.15 16.38 -3.41
N THR A 126 -19.28 17.59 -2.86
CA THR A 126 -18.14 18.34 -2.31
C THR A 126 -17.92 18.03 -0.83
N LEU A 127 -18.83 17.29 -0.19
CA LEU A 127 -18.74 16.91 1.21
C LEU A 127 -17.82 15.69 1.38
N SER A 128 -17.07 15.66 2.48
CA SER A 128 -16.28 14.49 2.86
C SER A 128 -17.18 13.47 3.56
N ALA A 129 -17.17 12.23 3.09
CA ALA A 129 -17.81 11.13 3.80
C ALA A 129 -17.14 10.95 5.16
N VAL A 130 -17.90 10.49 6.16
CA VAL A 130 -17.35 10.06 7.44
C VAL A 130 -16.68 8.71 7.22
N GLU A 131 -15.39 8.64 7.50
CA GLU A 131 -14.54 7.48 7.27
C GLU A 131 -14.13 6.85 8.60
N GLU A 132 -14.27 5.53 8.74
CA GLU A 132 -13.78 4.75 9.88
C GLU A 132 -12.59 3.87 9.48
N PHE A 133 -11.64 3.65 10.39
CA PHE A 133 -10.47 2.81 10.13
C PHE A 133 -10.85 1.32 10.16
N ALA A 134 -10.76 0.66 9.00
CA ALA A 134 -11.26 -0.70 8.81
C ALA A 134 -10.30 -1.57 7.97
N PRO A 135 -9.20 -2.08 8.57
CA PRO A 135 -8.28 -3.00 7.89
C PRO A 135 -8.92 -4.37 7.67
N ARG A 136 -8.87 -4.88 6.43
CA ARG A 136 -9.57 -6.11 6.01
C ARG A 136 -8.57 -7.26 5.81
N TRP A 137 -8.42 -8.10 6.84
CA TRP A 137 -7.57 -9.31 6.78
C TRP A 137 -8.28 -10.55 6.23
N GLY A 138 -9.62 -10.52 6.14
CA GLY A 138 -10.43 -11.64 5.62
C GLY A 138 -10.10 -12.00 4.16
N ASN A 139 -9.61 -11.03 3.39
CA ASN A 139 -9.24 -11.18 1.98
C ASN A 139 -8.22 -12.31 1.76
N PHE A 140 -7.29 -12.53 2.70
CA PHE A 140 -6.30 -13.60 2.60
C PHE A 140 -6.93 -14.99 2.72
N ALA A 141 -7.82 -15.17 3.69
CA ALA A 141 -8.52 -16.45 3.91
C ALA A 141 -9.45 -16.76 2.73
N GLU A 142 -10.17 -15.75 2.24
CA GLU A 142 -11.04 -15.87 1.07
C GLU A 142 -10.23 -16.27 -0.17
N ALA A 143 -9.12 -15.58 -0.45
CA ALA A 143 -8.25 -15.92 -1.57
C ALA A 143 -7.72 -17.36 -1.49
N TRP A 144 -7.36 -17.83 -0.30
CA TRP A 144 -6.85 -19.18 -0.07
C TRP A 144 -7.88 -20.27 -0.37
N GLN A 145 -9.15 -19.99 -0.03
CA GLN A 145 -10.27 -20.91 -0.21
C GLN A 145 -10.82 -20.87 -1.64
N GLN A 146 -10.99 -19.68 -2.23
CA GLN A 146 -11.58 -19.53 -3.57
C GLN A 146 -10.80 -20.31 -4.64
N VAL A 147 -9.47 -20.28 -4.58
CA VAL A 147 -8.63 -20.98 -5.57
C VAL A 147 -8.22 -22.39 -5.14
N ASN A 148 -8.68 -22.87 -3.97
CA ASN A 148 -8.21 -24.12 -3.37
C ASN A 148 -6.67 -24.19 -3.32
N PHE A 149 -6.03 -23.11 -2.82
CA PHE A 149 -4.59 -22.93 -2.89
C PHE A 149 -3.77 -24.13 -2.36
N PRO A 150 -4.14 -24.81 -1.26
CA PRO A 150 -3.41 -25.99 -0.77
C PRO A 150 -3.33 -27.13 -1.79
N LEU A 151 -4.40 -27.34 -2.56
CA LEU A 151 -4.45 -28.39 -3.58
C LEU A 151 -3.49 -28.06 -4.73
N LEU A 152 -3.54 -26.82 -5.21
CA LEU A 152 -2.63 -26.32 -6.25
C LEU A 152 -1.17 -26.39 -5.80
N ALA A 153 -0.88 -25.92 -4.59
CA ALA A 153 0.46 -25.94 -4.01
C ALA A 153 1.01 -27.37 -3.92
N ARG A 154 0.21 -28.33 -3.42
CA ARG A 154 0.59 -29.74 -3.35
C ARG A 154 0.90 -30.31 -4.74
N ASN A 155 0.07 -30.02 -5.74
CA ASN A 155 0.27 -30.50 -7.11
C ASN A 155 1.57 -29.94 -7.71
N THR A 156 1.83 -28.65 -7.54
CA THR A 156 3.06 -28.01 -8.02
C THR A 156 4.31 -28.59 -7.35
N ILE A 157 4.27 -28.78 -6.03
CA ILE A 157 5.38 -29.40 -5.28
C ILE A 157 5.63 -30.82 -5.78
N ALA A 158 4.57 -31.61 -6.02
CA ALA A 158 4.71 -32.96 -6.54
C ALA A 158 5.35 -32.95 -7.94
N ILE A 159 4.89 -32.11 -8.86
CA ILE A 159 5.45 -31.98 -10.21
C ILE A 159 6.92 -31.58 -10.15
N ALA A 160 7.27 -30.58 -9.34
CA ALA A 160 8.66 -30.13 -9.18
C ALA A 160 9.54 -31.25 -8.62
N ALA A 161 9.07 -31.98 -7.60
CA ALA A 161 9.81 -33.09 -7.01
C ALA A 161 10.06 -34.22 -8.02
N PHE A 162 9.03 -34.64 -8.76
CA PHE A 162 9.18 -35.67 -9.80
C PHE A 162 10.11 -35.20 -10.93
N GLY A 163 10.04 -33.93 -11.33
CA GLY A 163 10.94 -33.35 -12.33
C GLY A 163 12.40 -33.37 -11.88
N VAL A 164 12.68 -32.98 -10.63
CA VAL A 164 14.03 -33.02 -10.06
C VAL A 164 14.55 -34.45 -9.95
N ILE A 165 13.75 -35.39 -9.46
CA ILE A 165 14.13 -36.81 -9.36
C ILE A 165 14.44 -37.37 -10.75
N GLY A 166 13.58 -37.13 -11.74
CA GLY A 166 13.79 -37.60 -13.11
C GLY A 166 15.06 -37.04 -13.75
N THR A 167 15.33 -35.75 -13.51
CA THR A 167 16.54 -35.08 -14.00
C THR A 167 17.80 -35.68 -13.36
N LEU A 168 17.80 -35.88 -12.04
CA LEU A 168 18.92 -36.48 -11.31
C LEU A 168 19.19 -37.92 -11.75
N MET A 169 18.15 -38.75 -11.84
CA MET A 169 18.30 -40.14 -12.28
C MET A 169 18.88 -40.21 -13.70
N SER A 170 18.41 -39.33 -14.59
CA SER A 170 18.88 -39.27 -15.97
C SER A 170 20.35 -38.87 -16.04
N SER A 171 20.76 -37.81 -15.32
CA SER A 171 22.15 -37.34 -15.33
C SER A 171 23.11 -38.34 -14.67
N ILE A 172 22.69 -39.03 -13.60
CA ILE A 172 23.47 -40.09 -12.95
C ILE A 172 23.71 -41.27 -13.90
N CYS A 173 22.65 -41.74 -14.60
CA CYS A 173 22.80 -42.85 -15.55
C CYS A 173 23.77 -42.51 -16.67
N VAL A 174 23.68 -41.30 -17.23
CA VAL A 174 24.60 -40.82 -18.27
C VAL A 174 26.03 -40.70 -17.74
N ALA A 175 26.22 -40.17 -16.53
CA ALA A 175 27.54 -40.03 -15.93
C ALA A 175 28.24 -41.38 -15.74
N TYR A 176 27.52 -42.41 -15.25
CA TYR A 176 28.07 -43.75 -15.11
C TYR A 176 28.33 -44.45 -16.44
N ALA A 177 27.56 -44.16 -17.48
CA ALA A 177 27.79 -44.74 -18.80
C ALA A 177 29.08 -44.24 -19.48
N PHE A 178 29.58 -43.07 -19.07
CA PHE A 178 30.84 -42.48 -19.56
C PHE A 178 32.05 -42.74 -18.67
N ALA A 179 31.86 -43.33 -17.49
CA ALA A 179 32.93 -43.64 -16.52
C ALA A 179 33.46 -45.06 -16.70
#